data_AF-C6BT95-F1
#
_entry.id   AF-C6BT95-F1
#
_cell.length_a   1.000
_cell.length_b   1.000
_cell.length_c   1.000
_cell.angle_alpha   90.00
_cell.angle_beta   90.00
_cell.angle_gamma   90.00
#
_symmetry.space_group_name_H-M   'P 1'
#
loop_
_entity.id
_entity.type
_entity.pdbx_description
1 polymer ?
#
loop_
_entity_poly.entity_id
_entity_poly.type
_entity_poly.pdbx_seq_one_letter_code
_entity_poly.pdbx_strand_id
1 'polypeptide(L)'
;MNCSMTEKLICESTGRNAKELYGSDAMCCSEAVFWTINHEFGGGLSKETAIALSKGFCGGIGDAGCICGALSGAVMGLSLILGKGPLPAGEDQVRSLSKELHDRFMAEHGSVCCRILSRDRDHEAETKGVCLDYVESAASICTHLLLTPEAVVQNEECDSTPFMKDSTAGQTALI
;
A
#
# COMPACT_ATOMS: atom_id res chain seq x y z
N MET A 1 1.53 -24.58 0.81
CA MET A 1 2.16 -23.41 1.45
C MET A 1 1.52 -23.24 2.81
N ASN A 2 2.19 -23.64 3.89
CA ASN A 2 1.66 -23.48 5.24
C ASN A 2 2.18 -22.15 5.77
N CYS A 3 1.38 -21.09 5.62
CA CYS A 3 1.53 -19.87 6.42
C CYS A 3 1.46 -20.29 7.90
N SER A 4 2.47 -19.96 8.68
CA SER A 4 2.49 -20.24 10.11
C SER A 4 1.28 -19.57 10.77
N MET A 5 0.61 -20.25 11.70
CA MET A 5 -0.54 -19.68 12.43
C MET A 5 -0.21 -18.29 13.02
N THR A 6 1.04 -18.09 13.43
CA THR A 6 1.55 -16.81 13.94
C THR A 6 1.55 -15.71 12.86
N GLU A 7 2.02 -16.00 11.65
CA GLU A 7 2.06 -15.03 10.54
C GLU A 7 0.65 -14.56 10.19
N LYS A 8 -0.29 -15.51 10.10
CA LYS A 8 -1.70 -15.21 9.86
C LYS A 8 -2.27 -14.28 10.93
N LEU A 9 -2.01 -14.57 12.20
CA LEU A 9 -2.48 -13.74 13.32
C LEU A 9 -1.88 -12.34 13.30
N ILE A 10 -0.60 -12.18 12.93
CA ILE A 10 0.03 -10.87 12.79
C ILE A 10 -0.65 -10.08 11.65
N CYS A 11 -0.85 -10.70 10.48
CA CYS A 11 -1.53 -10.05 9.35
C CYS A 11 -2.95 -9.59 9.72
N GLU A 12 -3.73 -10.44 10.37
CA GLU A 12 -5.08 -10.11 10.84
C GLU A 12 -5.05 -9.00 11.91
N SER A 13 -4.07 -9.02 12.80
CA SER A 13 -3.92 -8.00 13.84
C SER A 13 -3.57 -6.62 13.24
N THR A 14 -2.60 -6.56 12.34
CA THR A 14 -2.21 -5.31 11.64
C THR A 14 -3.40 -4.74 10.87
N GLY A 15 -4.12 -5.60 10.13
CA GLY A 15 -5.31 -5.21 9.38
C GLY A 15 -6.38 -4.59 10.27
N ARG A 16 -6.68 -5.25 11.38
CA ARG A 16 -7.68 -4.78 12.36
C ARG A 16 -7.27 -3.44 12.98
N ASN A 17 -6.01 -3.28 13.36
CA ASN A 17 -5.50 -2.04 13.94
C ASN A 17 -5.64 -0.86 12.96
N ALA A 18 -5.29 -1.05 11.67
CA ALA A 18 -5.48 -0.02 10.65
C ALA A 18 -6.98 0.32 10.46
N LYS A 19 -7.85 -0.70 10.43
CA LYS A 19 -9.30 -0.52 10.31
C LYS A 19 -9.90 0.25 11.48
N GLU A 20 -9.46 -0.01 12.72
CA GLU A 20 -9.89 0.71 13.91
C GLU A 20 -9.47 2.18 13.89
N LEU A 21 -8.23 2.48 13.46
CA LEU A 21 -7.74 3.85 13.33
C LEU A 21 -8.52 4.65 12.29
N TYR A 22 -8.88 4.03 11.16
CA TYR A 22 -9.71 4.67 10.14
C TYR A 22 -11.18 4.80 10.59
N GLY A 23 -11.73 3.75 11.21
CA GLY A 23 -13.12 3.70 11.67
C GLY A 23 -13.44 4.65 12.84
N SER A 24 -12.44 5.02 13.63
CA SER A 24 -12.57 5.97 14.75
C SER A 24 -12.45 7.44 14.36
N ASP A 25 -12.36 7.76 13.06
CA ASP A 25 -12.14 9.11 12.54
C ASP A 25 -10.82 9.79 12.98
N ALA A 26 -9.91 9.04 13.59
CA ALA A 26 -8.60 9.54 13.96
C ALA A 26 -7.68 9.80 12.75
N MET A 27 -7.92 9.09 11.65
CA MET A 27 -7.13 9.09 10.43
C MET A 27 -7.98 8.80 9.20
N CYS A 28 -7.55 9.25 8.03
CA CYS A 28 -8.08 8.78 6.75
C CYS A 28 -7.47 7.43 6.35
N CYS A 29 -7.94 6.83 5.25
CA CYS A 29 -7.54 5.49 4.83
C CYS A 29 -6.03 5.34 4.54
N SER A 30 -5.40 6.28 3.84
CA SER A 30 -3.95 6.23 3.57
C SER A 30 -3.12 6.45 4.84
N GLU A 31 -3.54 7.40 5.67
CA GLU A 31 -2.91 7.72 6.96
C GLU A 31 -2.92 6.53 7.91
N ALA A 32 -4.09 5.88 8.07
CA ALA A 32 -4.26 4.75 8.97
C ALA A 32 -3.34 3.59 8.59
N VAL A 33 -3.33 3.18 7.31
CA VAL A 33 -2.49 2.08 6.85
C VAL A 33 -1.01 2.43 6.96
N PHE A 34 -0.59 3.60 6.48
CA PHE A 34 0.83 3.98 6.50
C PHE A 34 1.37 4.09 7.93
N TRP A 35 0.60 4.71 8.83
CA TRP A 35 0.97 4.81 10.23
C TRP A 35 1.07 3.43 10.90
N THR A 36 0.09 2.55 10.70
CA THR A 36 0.12 1.21 11.31
C THR A 36 1.36 0.44 10.88
N ILE A 37 1.68 0.40 9.58
CA ILE A 37 2.87 -0.29 9.08
C ILE A 37 4.14 0.36 9.64
N ASN A 38 4.25 1.69 9.61
CA ASN A 38 5.41 2.40 10.19
C ASN A 38 5.58 2.09 11.68
N HIS A 39 4.49 2.03 12.44
CA HIS A 39 4.55 1.82 13.89
C HIS A 39 4.91 0.37 14.24
N GLU A 40 4.20 -0.60 13.66
CA GLU A 40 4.36 -2.02 14.00
C GLU A 40 5.70 -2.60 13.52
N PHE A 41 6.21 -2.11 12.39
CA PHE A 41 7.50 -2.55 11.84
C PHE A 41 8.64 -1.60 12.18
N GLY A 42 8.46 -0.62 13.06
CA GLY A 42 9.57 0.24 13.49
C GLY A 42 10.21 1.07 12.37
N GLY A 43 9.41 1.63 11.46
CA GLY A 43 9.85 2.47 10.35
C GLY A 43 10.46 3.83 10.74
N GLY A 44 10.38 4.19 12.02
CA GLY A 44 11.13 5.31 12.60
C GLY A 44 10.53 6.70 12.37
N LEU A 45 9.41 6.82 11.65
CA LEU A 45 8.71 8.10 11.50
C LEU A 45 7.84 8.41 12.71
N SER A 46 7.76 9.69 13.09
CA SER A 46 6.75 10.15 14.04
C SER A 46 5.35 10.02 13.44
N LYS A 47 4.33 9.94 14.31
CA LYS A 47 2.92 9.87 13.88
C LYS A 47 2.54 11.07 13.02
N GLU A 48 2.96 12.27 13.42
CA GLU A 48 2.68 13.52 12.72
C GLU A 48 3.32 13.53 11.33
N THR A 49 4.55 13.03 11.21
CA THR A 49 5.27 12.95 9.93
C THR A 49 4.60 11.94 9.00
N ALA A 50 4.22 10.76 9.52
CA ALA A 50 3.54 9.74 8.74
C ALA A 50 2.20 10.26 8.18
N ILE A 51 1.41 10.93 9.02
CA ILE A 51 0.16 11.59 8.61
C ILE A 51 0.44 12.64 7.54
N ALA A 52 1.39 13.56 7.78
CA ALA A 52 1.71 14.63 6.85
C ALA A 52 2.10 14.13 5.45
N LEU A 53 2.84 13.02 5.36
CA LEU A 53 3.26 12.42 4.10
C LEU A 53 2.12 11.71 3.35
N SER A 54 1.16 11.14 4.08
CA SER A 54 0.11 10.27 3.50
C SER A 54 -1.23 10.97 3.31
N LYS A 55 -1.46 12.13 3.93
CA LYS A 55 -2.72 12.88 3.86
C LYS A 55 -3.16 13.25 2.45
N GLY A 56 -2.20 13.52 1.55
CA GLY A 56 -2.50 13.83 0.15
C GLY A 56 -3.19 12.69 -0.61
N PHE A 57 -3.13 11.46 -0.11
CA PHE A 57 -3.71 10.26 -0.72
C PHE A 57 -5.11 9.93 -0.17
N CYS A 58 -5.63 10.70 0.80
CA CYS A 58 -7.01 10.54 1.26
C CYS A 58 -8.00 10.78 0.11
N GLY A 59 -9.05 9.97 0.02
CA GLY A 59 -9.98 10.00 -1.13
C GLY A 59 -9.35 9.52 -2.45
N GLY A 60 -8.09 9.05 -2.37
CA GLY A 60 -7.32 8.44 -3.43
C GLY A 60 -6.13 9.28 -3.88
N ILE A 61 -6.36 10.51 -4.28
CA ILE A 61 -5.35 11.58 -4.33
C ILE A 61 -6.18 12.84 -4.14
N GLY A 62 -6.32 13.31 -2.90
CA GLY A 62 -7.13 14.47 -2.54
C GLY A 62 -8.53 14.46 -3.16
N ASP A 63 -9.28 13.38 -2.96
CA ASP A 63 -10.67 13.21 -3.46
C ASP A 63 -10.84 13.16 -5.00
N ALA A 64 -9.76 13.11 -5.77
CA ALA A 64 -9.84 12.96 -7.23
C ALA A 64 -10.42 11.60 -7.66
N GLY A 65 -10.52 10.62 -6.75
CA GLY A 65 -11.06 9.28 -7.02
C GLY A 65 -10.13 8.39 -7.86
N CYS A 66 -8.82 8.66 -7.86
CA CYS A 66 -7.79 7.89 -8.59
C CYS A 66 -7.37 6.64 -7.82
N ILE A 67 -6.07 6.36 -7.63
CA ILE A 67 -5.59 5.18 -6.88
C ILE A 67 -6.16 5.13 -5.46
N CYS A 68 -6.45 3.95 -4.92
CA CYS A 68 -6.95 3.77 -3.56
C CYS A 68 -5.95 4.24 -2.50
N GLY A 69 -6.38 5.12 -1.60
CA GLY A 69 -5.51 5.68 -0.55
C GLY A 69 -4.94 4.63 0.40
N ALA A 70 -5.73 3.62 0.79
CA ALA A 70 -5.27 2.52 1.63
C ALA A 70 -4.12 1.74 0.98
N LEU A 71 -4.25 1.42 -0.32
CA LEU A 71 -3.20 0.76 -1.09
C LEU A 71 -1.95 1.65 -1.21
N SER A 72 -2.11 2.95 -1.48
CA SER A 72 -0.99 3.88 -1.51
C SER A 72 -0.26 3.94 -0.17
N GLY A 73 -1.00 4.02 0.95
CA GLY A 73 -0.41 3.99 2.29
C GLY A 73 0.35 2.69 2.59
N ALA A 74 -0.18 1.55 2.12
CA ALA A 74 0.50 0.27 2.23
C ALA A 74 1.83 0.24 1.44
N VAL A 75 1.83 0.72 0.19
CA VAL A 75 3.05 0.82 -0.63
C VAL A 75 4.10 1.77 -0.02
N MET A 76 3.66 2.89 0.55
CA MET A 76 4.53 3.81 1.29
C MET A 76 5.17 3.13 2.49
N GLY A 77 4.39 2.38 3.27
CA GLY A 77 4.86 1.61 4.42
C GLY A 77 5.86 0.53 4.00
N LEU A 78 5.49 -0.31 3.04
CA LEU A 78 6.34 -1.35 2.48
C LEU A 78 7.70 -0.79 2.03
N SER A 79 7.68 0.27 1.22
CA SER A 79 8.89 0.88 0.69
C SER A 79 9.74 1.55 1.77
N LEU A 80 9.12 2.11 2.82
CA LEU A 80 9.84 2.65 3.98
C LEU A 80 10.58 1.54 4.72
N ILE A 81 9.88 0.46 5.07
CA ILE A 81 10.44 -0.65 5.85
C ILE A 81 11.55 -1.37 5.08
N LEU A 82 11.35 -1.60 3.78
CA LEU A 82 12.32 -2.30 2.92
C LEU A 82 13.44 -1.40 2.38
N GLY A 83 13.22 -0.09 2.25
CA GLY A 83 14.23 0.81 1.69
C GLY A 83 15.22 1.32 2.73
N LYS A 84 14.71 1.82 3.86
CA LYS A 84 15.52 2.44 4.92
C LYS A 84 15.20 1.93 6.33
N GLY A 85 14.18 1.08 6.46
CA GLY A 85 13.74 0.53 7.73
C GLY A 85 14.50 -0.73 8.13
N PRO A 86 13.93 -1.52 9.06
CA PRO A 86 14.63 -2.65 9.67
C PRO A 86 14.77 -3.89 8.80
N LEU A 87 14.13 -3.93 7.62
CA LEU A 87 14.17 -5.08 6.70
C LEU A 87 14.73 -4.66 5.33
N PRO A 88 15.96 -4.11 5.25
CA PRO A 88 16.49 -3.54 4.02
C PRO A 88 16.55 -4.56 2.88
N ALA A 89 16.09 -4.17 1.70
CA ALA A 89 16.06 -4.95 0.47
C ALA A 89 16.64 -4.15 -0.71
N GLY A 90 16.97 -4.84 -1.80
CA GLY A 90 17.42 -4.19 -3.04
C GLY A 90 16.27 -3.45 -3.76
N GLU A 91 16.60 -2.44 -4.58
CA GLU A 91 15.60 -1.62 -5.29
C GLU A 91 14.61 -2.46 -6.10
N ASP A 92 15.11 -3.45 -6.84
CA ASP A 92 14.26 -4.36 -7.63
C ASP A 92 13.28 -5.10 -6.73
N GLN A 93 13.74 -5.67 -5.62
CA GLN A 93 12.88 -6.39 -4.68
C GLN A 93 11.81 -5.48 -4.05
N VAL A 94 12.14 -4.23 -3.72
CA VAL A 94 11.14 -3.25 -3.22
C VAL A 94 10.05 -3.00 -4.26
N ARG A 95 10.42 -2.85 -5.53
CA ARG A 95 9.48 -2.63 -6.63
C ARG A 95 8.62 -3.87 -6.88
N SER A 96 9.21 -5.05 -6.89
CA SER A 96 8.51 -6.32 -7.11
C SER A 96 7.52 -6.63 -6.00
N LEU A 97 7.90 -6.42 -4.74
CA LEU A 97 6.98 -6.57 -3.60
C LEU A 97 5.87 -5.49 -3.63
N SER A 98 6.16 -4.27 -4.08
CA SER A 98 5.14 -3.23 -4.26
C SER A 98 4.13 -3.60 -5.36
N LYS A 99 4.61 -4.22 -6.45
CA LYS A 99 3.76 -4.75 -7.51
C LYS A 99 2.90 -5.91 -7.02
N GLU A 100 3.47 -6.85 -6.28
CA GLU A 100 2.74 -7.98 -5.70
C GLU A 100 1.65 -7.51 -4.74
N LEU A 101 1.93 -6.49 -3.91
CA LEU A 101 0.94 -5.84 -3.05
C LEU A 101 -0.24 -5.29 -3.86
N HIS A 102 0.04 -4.56 -4.95
CA HIS A 102 -0.97 -4.06 -5.87
C HIS A 102 -1.80 -5.19 -6.49
N ASP A 103 -1.14 -6.22 -7.01
CA ASP A 103 -1.80 -7.30 -7.74
C ASP A 103 -2.69 -8.14 -6.84
N ARG A 104 -2.26 -8.44 -5.60
CA ARG A 104 -3.07 -9.13 -4.61
C ARG A 104 -4.29 -8.31 -4.21
N PHE A 105 -4.10 -7.02 -3.97
CA PHE A 105 -5.22 -6.12 -3.66
C PHE A 105 -6.22 -6.06 -4.83
N MET A 106 -5.72 -5.95 -6.07
CA MET A 106 -6.56 -5.96 -7.27
C MET A 106 -7.29 -7.29 -7.44
N ALA A 107 -6.64 -8.42 -7.17
CA ALA A 107 -7.25 -9.74 -7.27
C ALA A 107 -8.37 -9.95 -6.23
N GLU A 108 -8.21 -9.40 -5.02
CA GLU A 108 -9.19 -9.51 -3.94
C GLU A 108 -10.39 -8.58 -4.14
N HIS A 109 -10.16 -7.33 -4.57
CA HIS A 109 -11.20 -6.29 -4.61
C HIS A 109 -11.69 -5.94 -6.03
N GLY A 110 -11.05 -6.48 -7.06
CA GLY A 110 -11.40 -6.29 -8.47
C GLY A 110 -11.00 -4.94 -9.08
N SER A 111 -10.43 -4.02 -8.30
CA SER A 111 -9.93 -2.72 -8.79
C SER A 111 -8.94 -2.11 -7.79
N VAL A 112 -8.16 -1.14 -8.26
CA VAL A 112 -7.34 -0.26 -7.42
C VAL A 112 -7.76 1.21 -7.52
N CYS A 113 -8.73 1.51 -8.38
CA CYS A 113 -9.27 2.85 -8.56
C CYS A 113 -10.31 3.13 -7.46
N CYS A 114 -10.00 4.07 -6.57
CA CYS A 114 -10.83 4.55 -5.47
C CYS A 114 -12.27 4.81 -5.92
N ARG A 115 -12.49 5.52 -7.04
CA ARG A 115 -13.85 5.80 -7.55
C ARG A 115 -14.63 4.53 -7.89
N ILE A 116 -13.96 3.51 -8.41
CA ILE A 116 -14.62 2.22 -8.73
C ILE A 116 -14.92 1.48 -7.43
N LEU A 117 -13.95 1.41 -6.53
CA LEU A 117 -14.04 0.70 -5.25
C LEU A 117 -15.09 1.30 -4.30
N SER A 118 -15.24 2.62 -4.32
CA SER A 118 -16.18 3.35 -3.45
C SER A 118 -17.45 3.79 -4.18
N ARG A 119 -17.74 3.27 -5.38
CA ARG A 119 -18.86 3.74 -6.22
C ARG A 119 -20.20 3.69 -5.48
N ASP A 120 -20.42 2.62 -4.75
CA ASP A 120 -21.68 2.34 -4.07
C ASP A 120 -21.62 2.75 -2.58
N ARG A 121 -20.58 3.51 -2.19
CA ARG A 121 -20.42 4.02 -0.83
C ARG A 121 -21.31 5.25 -0.64
N ASP A 122 -22.10 5.25 0.43
CA ASP A 122 -22.75 6.46 0.91
C ASP A 122 -21.71 7.36 1.61
N HIS A 123 -21.49 8.54 1.04
CA HIS A 123 -20.54 9.52 1.57
C HIS A 123 -21.12 10.33 2.75
N GLU A 124 -22.44 10.33 2.92
CA GLU A 124 -23.16 11.02 4.00
C GLU A 124 -23.40 10.10 5.21
N ALA A 125 -23.24 8.78 5.02
CA ALA A 125 -23.30 7.83 6.12
C ALA A 125 -22.16 8.04 7.13
N GLU A 126 -22.50 7.94 8.42
CA GLU A 126 -21.51 7.90 9.51
C GLU A 126 -20.54 6.71 9.36
N THR A 127 -21.01 5.63 8.72
CA THR A 127 -20.20 4.43 8.49
C THR A 127 -19.15 4.69 7.41
N LYS A 128 -17.91 4.25 7.65
CA LYS A 128 -16.86 4.29 6.62
C LYS A 128 -17.07 3.31 5.45
N GLY A 129 -18.09 2.46 5.53
CA GLY A 129 -18.53 1.55 4.47
C GLY A 129 -17.44 0.56 4.06
N VAL A 130 -17.45 0.17 2.78
CA VAL A 130 -16.50 -0.79 2.17
C VAL A 130 -15.03 -0.39 2.33
N CYS A 131 -14.74 0.89 2.56
CA CYS A 131 -13.37 1.35 2.79
C CYS A 131 -12.74 0.77 4.06
N LEU A 132 -13.54 0.32 5.03
CA LEU A 132 -13.02 -0.39 6.21
C LEU A 132 -12.31 -1.70 5.80
N ASP A 133 -12.89 -2.42 4.86
CA ASP A 133 -12.36 -3.72 4.41
C ASP A 133 -11.13 -3.53 3.52
N TYR A 134 -11.11 -2.46 2.70
CA TYR A 134 -9.94 -2.09 1.92
C TYR A 134 -8.75 -1.68 2.80
N VAL A 135 -9.00 -0.97 3.90
CA VAL A 135 -7.96 -0.58 4.87
C VAL A 135 -7.39 -1.82 5.57
N GLU A 136 -8.27 -2.72 6.06
CA GLU A 136 -7.87 -3.97 6.68
C GLU A 136 -7.03 -4.83 5.74
N SER A 137 -7.56 -5.08 4.53
CA SER A 137 -6.91 -5.91 3.52
C SER A 137 -5.55 -5.34 3.06
N ALA A 138 -5.47 -4.05 2.75
CA ALA A 138 -4.21 -3.42 2.32
C ALA A 138 -3.10 -3.55 3.38
N ALA A 139 -3.43 -3.34 4.66
CA ALA A 139 -2.49 -3.51 5.76
C ALA A 139 -2.10 -4.98 5.95
N SER A 140 -3.05 -5.92 5.93
CA SER A 140 -2.78 -7.35 6.07
C SER A 140 -1.91 -7.91 4.94
N ILE A 141 -2.17 -7.54 3.68
CA ILE A 141 -1.36 -7.97 2.53
C ILE A 141 0.06 -7.41 2.66
N CYS A 142 0.21 -6.12 3.01
CA CYS A 142 1.52 -5.50 3.21
C CYS A 142 2.32 -6.20 4.30
N THR A 143 1.70 -6.43 5.46
CA THR A 143 2.30 -7.18 6.57
C THR A 143 2.75 -8.57 6.15
N HIS A 144 1.93 -9.29 5.39
CA HIS A 144 2.31 -10.60 4.88
C HIS A 144 3.57 -10.54 4.00
N LEU A 145 3.64 -9.58 3.07
CA LEU A 145 4.80 -9.40 2.19
C LEU A 145 6.06 -8.99 2.95
N LEU A 146 5.93 -8.23 4.04
CA LEU A 146 7.04 -7.88 4.93
C LEU A 146 7.53 -9.06 5.77
N LEU A 147 6.65 -10.01 6.10
CA LEU A 147 7.00 -11.22 6.86
C LEU A 147 7.61 -12.31 5.97
N THR A 148 7.28 -12.33 4.67
CA THR A 148 7.77 -13.34 3.72
C THR A 148 8.35 -12.73 2.43
N PRO A 149 9.36 -11.85 2.51
CA PRO A 149 9.85 -11.10 1.34
C PRO A 149 10.57 -11.98 0.29
N GLU A 150 11.07 -13.16 0.65
CA GLU A 150 11.80 -14.06 -0.26
C GLU A 150 10.88 -14.94 -1.12
N ALA A 151 9.64 -15.17 -0.69
CA ALA A 151 8.68 -16.02 -1.40
C ALA A 151 8.25 -15.44 -2.76
N VAL A 152 8.48 -14.14 -2.97
CA VAL A 152 8.11 -13.41 -4.19
C VAL A 152 9.26 -13.36 -5.20
N VAL A 153 10.51 -13.34 -4.73
CA VAL A 153 11.72 -13.20 -5.58
C VAL A 153 11.92 -14.42 -6.49
N GLN A 154 11.49 -15.61 -6.06
CA GLN A 154 11.66 -16.85 -6.84
C GLN A 154 10.78 -16.94 -8.11
N ASN A 155 9.87 -15.99 -8.34
CA ASN A 155 9.02 -15.96 -9.53
C ASN A 155 9.51 -14.99 -10.62
N GLU A 156 10.54 -14.17 -10.36
CA GLU A 156 10.97 -13.10 -11.29
C GLU A 156 12.22 -13.42 -12.13
N GLU A 157 12.90 -14.55 -11.92
CA GLU A 157 14.03 -14.96 -12.79
C GLU A 157 13.62 -15.24 -14.25
N CYS A 158 12.33 -15.15 -14.60
CA CYS A 158 11.81 -15.45 -15.94
C CYS A 158 11.31 -14.23 -16.75
N ASP A 159 11.21 -13.01 -16.21
CA ASP A 159 10.63 -11.89 -16.98
C ASP A 159 11.44 -10.58 -16.84
N SER A 160 12.71 -10.63 -17.25
CA SER A 160 13.49 -9.43 -17.52
C SER A 160 13.22 -8.93 -18.94
N THR A 161 12.05 -8.34 -19.17
CA THR A 161 11.89 -7.44 -20.31
C THR A 161 12.29 -6.01 -19.90
N PRO A 162 13.28 -5.38 -20.56
CA PRO A 162 13.71 -4.04 -20.19
C PRO A 162 12.67 -3.01 -20.64
N PHE A 163 11.95 -2.43 -19.68
CA PHE A 163 11.05 -1.31 -19.97
C PHE A 163 11.87 -0.02 -20.14
N MET A 164 11.82 0.51 -21.37
CA MET A 164 12.37 1.79 -21.88
C MET A 164 13.89 1.89 -22.10
N LYS A 165 14.32 1.55 -23.32
CA LYS A 165 15.33 2.35 -24.03
C LYS A 165 14.68 3.03 -25.23
N ASP A 166 15.04 4.30 -25.38
CA ASP A 166 14.89 5.20 -26.52
C ASP A 166 13.60 6.02 -26.66
N SER A 167 13.73 7.28 -26.24
CA SER A 167 13.22 8.41 -27.02
C SER A 167 14.14 9.63 -26.85
N THR A 168 15.34 9.53 -27.41
CA THR A 168 16.15 10.71 -27.77
C THR A 168 16.10 10.87 -29.29
N ALA A 169 15.16 11.67 -29.78
CA ALA A 169 15.24 12.24 -31.12
C ALA A 169 14.46 13.56 -31.22
N GLY A 170 15.19 14.65 -30.98
CA GLY A 170 15.09 15.88 -31.76
C GLY A 170 13.83 16.73 -31.65
N GLN A 171 13.87 17.75 -30.78
CA GLN A 171 13.34 19.06 -31.17
C GLN A 171 14.43 20.11 -30.99
N THR A 172 15.01 20.43 -32.14
CA THR A 172 15.91 21.56 -32.41
C THR A 172 15.22 22.86 -32.05
N ALA A 173 15.96 23.73 -31.37
CA ALA A 173 15.63 25.12 -31.15
C ALA A 173 15.24 25.84 -32.46
N LEU A 174 14.17 26.64 -32.43
CA LEU A 174 14.01 27.79 -33.31
C LEU A 174 12.90 28.71 -32.77
N ILE A 175 13.33 29.94 -32.47
CA ILE A 175 12.60 31.20 -32.20
C ILE A 175 11.99 31.35 -30.79
#